data_AF-A0A7X1YEP4-F1
#
_entry.id   AF-A0A7X1YEP4-F1
#
_cell.length_a   1.000
_cell.length_b   1.000
_cell.length_c   1.000
_cell.angle_alpha   90.00
_cell.angle_beta   90.00
_cell.angle_gamma   90.00
#
_symmetry.space_group_name_H-M   'P 1'
#
loop_
_entity.id
_entity.type
_entity.pdbx_description
1 polymer ?
#
loop_
_entity_poly.entity_id
_entity_poly.type
_entity_poly.pdbx_seq_one_letter_code
_entity_poly.pdbx_strand_id
1 'polypeptide(L)'
;QSAHEKAMKDELEWVRKGAKARQSKSKARLQRFEELQSQEFQKRSETNEIYIPAGPRLGDNVIEFKNVSKGYGDRVLIDNLSFAMPKGAIVG
;
A
#
# COMPACT_ATOMS: atom_id res chain seq x y z
N GLN A 1 -15.07 -19.31 0.39
CA GLN A 1 -15.21 -17.89 -0.02
C GLN A 1 -16.66 -17.52 -0.37
N SER A 2 -17.49 -18.43 -0.92
CA SER A 2 -18.89 -18.14 -1.31
C SER A 2 -19.88 -17.85 -0.16
N ALA A 3 -19.67 -18.39 1.04
CA ALA A 3 -20.61 -18.21 2.16
C ALA A 3 -20.64 -16.76 2.71
N HIS A 4 -19.48 -16.07 2.68
CA HIS A 4 -19.36 -14.69 3.16
C HIS A 4 -20.03 -13.69 2.20
N GLU A 5 -19.78 -13.84 0.90
CA GLU A 5 -20.42 -13.02 -0.13
C GLU A 5 -21.94 -13.19 -0.16
N LYS A 6 -22.41 -14.41 0.12
CA LYS A 6 -23.85 -14.72 0.19
C LYS A 6 -24.49 -14.05 1.41
N ALA A 7 -23.86 -14.16 2.58
CA ALA A 7 -24.31 -13.47 3.79
C ALA A 7 -24.36 -11.94 3.59
N MET A 8 -23.36 -11.36 2.92
CA MET A 8 -23.33 -9.92 2.66
C MET A 8 -24.42 -9.47 1.69
N LYS A 9 -24.72 -10.25 0.64
CA LYS A 9 -25.84 -9.97 -0.27
C LYS A 9 -27.18 -10.04 0.45
N ASP A 10 -27.40 -11.08 1.26
CA ASP A 10 -28.63 -11.27 2.03
C ASP A 10 -28.84 -10.12 3.04
N GLU A 11 -27.75 -9.60 3.62
CA GLU A 11 -27.78 -8.51 4.59
C GLU A 11 -27.99 -7.14 3.92
N LEU A 12 -27.42 -6.93 2.73
CA LEU A 12 -27.65 -5.72 1.90
C LEU A 12 -29.10 -5.67 1.39
N GLU A 13 -29.68 -6.81 1.02
CA GLU A 13 -31.11 -6.92 0.70
C GLU A 13 -32.01 -6.62 1.90
N TRP A 14 -31.63 -7.05 3.11
CA TRP A 14 -32.37 -6.73 4.34
C TRP A 14 -32.29 -5.24 4.69
N VAL A 15 -31.14 -4.59 4.48
CA VAL A 15 -31.00 -3.14 4.67
C VAL A 15 -31.86 -2.36 3.66
N ARG A 16 -31.87 -2.79 2.38
CA ARG A 16 -32.66 -2.19 1.29
C ARG A 16 -34.17 -2.41 1.42
N LYS A 17 -34.60 -3.54 1.99
CA LYS A 17 -35.99 -3.77 2.41
C LYS A 17 -36.27 -2.84 3.61
N GLY A 18 -36.68 -1.61 3.31
CA GLY A 18 -36.98 -0.57 4.29
C GLY A 18 -37.84 -1.09 5.46
N ALA A 19 -37.63 -0.52 6.65
CA ALA A 19 -38.33 -0.93 7.86
C ALA A 19 -39.86 -0.79 7.65
N LYS A 20 -40.58 -1.91 7.60
CA LYS A 20 -42.04 -1.90 7.72
C LYS A 20 -42.38 -1.30 9.08
N ALA A 21 -43.05 -0.16 9.04
CA ALA A 21 -43.79 0.50 10.10
C ALA A 21 -43.53 -0.02 11.54
N ARG A 22 -42.74 0.75 12.30
CA ARG A 22 -42.66 0.75 13.78
C ARG A 22 -41.75 -0.26 14.50
N GLN A 23 -40.89 -1.00 13.82
CA GLN A 23 -39.81 -1.77 14.48
C GLN A 23 -38.45 -1.12 14.18
N SER A 24 -37.77 -0.61 15.20
CA SER A 24 -36.41 -0.10 15.06
C SER A 24 -35.49 -1.23 14.59
N LYS A 25 -34.76 -1.04 13.49
CA LYS A 25 -33.71 -1.99 13.08
C LYS A 25 -32.77 -2.22 14.27
N SER A 26 -32.52 -3.48 14.60
CA SER A 26 -31.70 -3.85 15.77
C SER A 26 -30.29 -3.22 15.65
N LYS A 27 -29.94 -2.35 16.59
CA LYS A 27 -28.65 -1.65 16.67
C LYS A 27 -27.46 -2.61 16.64
N ALA A 28 -27.61 -3.79 17.26
CA ALA A 28 -26.60 -4.85 17.25
C ALA A 28 -26.34 -5.44 15.86
N ARG A 29 -27.35 -5.42 14.97
CA ARG A 29 -27.20 -5.94 13.60
C ARG A 29 -26.54 -4.93 12.65
N LEU A 30 -26.81 -3.64 12.85
CA LEU A 30 -26.07 -2.56 12.17
C LEU A 30 -24.60 -2.54 12.57
N GLN A 31 -24.30 -2.71 13.86
CA GLN A 31 -22.92 -2.79 14.35
C GLN A 31 -22.14 -3.95 13.74
N ARG A 32 -22.76 -5.13 13.59
CA ARG A 32 -22.13 -6.27 12.91
C ARG A 32 -21.83 -6.01 11.44
N PHE A 33 -22.70 -5.26 10.74
CA PHE A 33 -22.46 -4.86 9.36
C PHE A 33 -21.27 -3.90 9.24
N GLU A 34 -21.17 -2.91 10.13
CA GLU A 34 -20.02 -2.00 10.17
C GLU A 34 -18.73 -2.74 10.51
N GLU A 35 -18.76 -3.69 11.45
CA GLU A 35 -17.61 -4.54 11.78
C GLU A 35 -17.16 -5.39 10.58
N LEU A 36 -18.09 -6.03 9.86
CA LEU A 36 -17.79 -6.81 8.65
C LEU A 36 -17.24 -5.94 7.52
N GLN A 37 -17.81 -4.75 7.29
CA GLN A 37 -17.35 -3.81 6.28
C GLN A 37 -15.95 -3.26 6.61
N SER A 38 -15.66 -3.00 7.90
CA SER A 38 -14.35 -2.52 8.35
C SER A 38 -13.25 -3.54 8.12
N GLN A 39 -13.52 -4.84 8.36
CA GLN A 39 -12.56 -5.92 8.13
C GLN A 39 -12.26 -6.09 6.63
N GLU A 40 -13.25 -5.92 5.76
CA GLU A 40 -13.06 -6.01 4.32
C GLU A 40 -12.26 -4.82 3.77
N PHE A 41 -12.46 -3.61 4.31
CA PHE A 41 -11.69 -2.42 3.95
C PHE A 41 -10.21 -2.54 4.37
N GLN A 42 -9.94 -3.01 5.60
CA GLN A 42 -8.56 -3.20 6.07
C GLN A 42 -7.80 -4.24 5.23
N LYS A 43 -8.43 -5.36 4.84
CA LYS A 43 -7.81 -6.34 3.94
C LYS A 43 -7.45 -5.80 2.56
N ARG A 44 -8.23 -4.84 2.02
CA ARG A 44 -7.92 -4.21 0.73
C ARG A 44 -6.74 -3.25 0.81
N SER A 45 -6.54 -2.58 1.95
CA SER A 45 -5.37 -1.73 2.16
C SER A 45 -4.07 -2.54 2.25
N GLU A 46 -4.10 -3.74 2.83
CA GLU A 46 -2.95 -4.65 2.92
C GLU A 46 -2.52 -5.23 1.56
N THR A 47 -3.41 -5.27 0.57
CA THR A 47 -3.18 -5.90 -0.74
C THR A 47 -2.78 -4.92 -1.85
N ASN A 48 -2.60 -3.65 -1.52
CA ASN A 48 -2.13 -2.66 -2.48
C ASN A 48 -0.60 -2.74 -2.60
N GLU A 49 -0.12 -3.73 -3.33
CA GLU A 49 1.29 -3.84 -3.71
C GLU A 49 1.62 -2.72 -4.72
N ILE A 50 2.67 -1.95 -4.42
CA ILE A 50 3.20 -0.95 -5.35
C ILE A 50 4.15 -1.68 -6.31
N TYR A 51 3.76 -1.73 -7.58
CA TYR A 51 4.59 -2.33 -8.63
C TYR A 51 5.62 -1.32 -9.16
N ILE A 52 6.90 -1.66 -9.07
CA ILE A 52 7.99 -0.93 -9.73
C ILE A 52 8.36 -1.67 -11.02
N PRO A 53 8.22 -1.04 -12.20
CA PRO A 53 8.55 -1.70 -13.47
C PRO A 53 10.05 -1.98 -13.56
N ALA A 54 10.39 -3.12 -14.15
CA ALA A 54 11.79 -3.48 -14.40
C ALA A 54 12.40 -2.50 -15.43
N GLY A 55 13.59 -1.99 -15.11
CA GLY A 55 14.36 -1.13 -16.01
C GLY A 55 15.01 -1.90 -17.18
N PRO A 56 15.63 -1.18 -18.13
CA PRO A 56 16.42 -1.79 -19.20
C PRO A 56 17.63 -2.57 -18.63
N ARG A 57 18.24 -3.44 -19.45
CA ARG A 57 19.43 -4.18 -19.02
C ARG A 57 20.58 -3.23 -18.68
N LEU A 58 21.15 -3.43 -17.50
CA LEU A 58 22.33 -2.72 -17.03
C LEU A 58 23.61 -3.49 -17.35
N GLY A 59 24.70 -2.75 -17.64
CA GLY A 59 26.06 -3.28 -17.73
C GLY A 59 26.68 -3.52 -16.35
N ASP A 60 27.91 -4.04 -16.30
CA ASP A 60 28.56 -4.43 -15.04
C ASP A 60 28.95 -3.26 -14.14
N ASN A 61 29.37 -2.13 -14.72
CA ASN A 61 29.63 -0.88 -14.00
C ASN A 61 28.49 0.10 -14.30
N VAL A 62 27.68 0.43 -13.29
CA VAL A 62 26.50 1.29 -13.44
C VAL A 62 26.82 2.74 -13.09
N ILE A 63 27.52 2.95 -11.98
CA ILE A 63 27.95 4.28 -11.53
C ILE A 63 29.37 4.18 -10.98
N GLU A 64 30.23 5.13 -11.35
CA GLU A 64 31.58 5.23 -10.82
C GLU A 64 31.86 6.69 -10.43
N PHE A 65 32.25 6.89 -9.17
CA PHE A 65 32.73 8.15 -8.64
C PHE A 65 34.22 8.04 -8.37
N LYS A 66 34.98 9.06 -8.79
CA LYS A 66 36.42 9.17 -8.55
C LYS A 66 36.70 10.52 -7.94
N ASN A 67 37.15 10.50 -6.69
CA ASN A 67 37.62 11.65 -5.92
C ASN A 67 36.65 12.84 -5.99
N VAL A 68 35.35 12.55 -5.81
CA VAL A 68 34.31 13.57 -5.92
C VAL A 68 34.23 14.35 -4.62
N SER A 69 34.39 15.66 -4.73
CA SER A 69 34.14 16.61 -3.64
C SER A 69 33.03 17.59 -4.06
N LYS A 70 32.16 17.94 -3.12
CA LYS A 70 31.07 18.90 -3.30
C LYS A 70 30.86 19.72 -2.03
N GLY A 71 30.68 21.03 -2.20
CA GLY A 71 30.29 21.94 -1.14
C GLY A 71 29.14 22.86 -1.54
N TYR A 72 28.57 23.56 -0.57
CA TYR A 72 27.60 24.63 -0.75
C TYR A 72 27.95 25.80 0.18
N GLY A 73 28.26 26.95 -0.42
CA GLY A 73 28.88 28.07 0.30
C GLY A 73 30.20 27.64 0.93
N ASP A 74 30.35 27.93 2.23
CA ASP A 74 31.54 27.56 3.01
C ASP A 74 31.47 26.14 3.59
N ARG A 75 30.39 25.39 3.34
CA ARG A 75 30.19 24.04 3.88
C ARG A 75 30.56 22.97 2.87
N VAL A 76 31.49 22.09 3.25
CA VAL A 76 31.78 20.86 2.51
C VAL A 76 30.70 19.82 2.82
N LEU A 77 30.13 19.20 1.77
CA LEU A 77 29.07 18.19 1.84
C LEU A 77 29.59 16.80 1.50
N ILE A 78 30.50 16.71 0.52
CA ILE A 78 31.15 15.49 0.08
C ILE A 78 32.63 15.85 -0.06
N ASP A 79 33.52 15.01 0.44
CA ASP A 79 34.96 15.19 0.28
C ASP A 79 35.63 13.90 -0.17
N ASN A 80 36.36 13.97 -1.28
CA ASN A 80 37.17 12.92 -1.87
C ASN A 80 36.50 11.54 -1.93
N LEU A 81 35.22 11.50 -2.31
CA LEU A 81 34.45 10.28 -2.38
C LEU A 81 34.78 9.51 -3.67
N SER A 82 35.24 8.28 -3.51
CA SER A 82 35.44 7.31 -4.59
C SER A 82 34.62 6.07 -4.32
N PHE A 83 33.71 5.72 -5.22
CA PHE A 83 32.95 4.46 -5.13
C PHE A 83 32.45 3.98 -6.49
N ALA A 84 32.28 2.67 -6.63
CA ALA A 84 31.71 2.06 -7.82
C ALA A 84 30.47 1.25 -7.45
N MET A 85 29.44 1.30 -8.29
CA MET A 85 28.17 0.61 -8.11
C MET A 85 27.99 -0.44 -9.21
N PRO A 86 27.94 -1.74 -8.86
CA PRO A 86 27.66 -2.79 -9.81
C PRO A 86 26.16 -2.91 -10.11
N LYS A 87 25.81 -3.66 -11.17
CA LYS A 87 24.41 -3.95 -11.51
C LYS A 87 23.66 -4.61 -10.34
N GLY A 88 22.44 -4.13 -10.09
CA GLY A 88 21.56 -4.67 -9.06
C GLY A 88 21.93 -4.30 -7.62
N ALA A 89 22.93 -3.44 -7.40
CA ALA A 89 23.24 -2.95 -6.06
C ALA A 89 22.11 -2.05 -5.53
N ILE A 90 21.80 -2.21 -4.23
CA ILE A 90 20.89 -1.33 -3.48
C ILE A 90 21.75 -0.61 -2.44
N VAL A 91 21.74 0.72 -2.46
CA VAL A 91 22.48 1.58 -1.52
C VAL A 91 21.47 2.39 -0.72
N GLY A 92 21.58 2.35 0.61
CA GLY A 92 20.70 3.04 1.56
C GLY A 92 21.41 4.12 2.34
#